data_AF-A0A6A8G0Q9-F1
#
_entry.id   AF-A0A6A8G0Q9-F1
#
_cell.length_a   1.000
_cell.length_b   1.000
_cell.length_c   1.000
_cell.angle_alpha   90.00
_cell.angle_beta   90.00
_cell.angle_gamma   90.00
#
_symmetry.space_group_name_H-M   'P 1'
#
loop_
_entity.id
_entity.type
_entity.pdbx_description
1 polymer ?
#
loop_
_entity_poly.entity_id
_entity_poly.type
_entity_poly.pdbx_seq_one_letter_code
_entity_poly.pdbx_strand_id
1 'polypeptide(L)'
;ASIYIEILRGTPMLVQVFIVFFGITAALGLDISALVCGTIALVINSSAYIAEIIRAGINAVDKGQMEAARSLGLNYRQTMKSVIMPQAIKNILPALGNEFVTLIKESSIVSTIGVGEIMFNAQVVQGISFDPFTPLLVAAALYFVLTFVLTRIMNMIEGRLNASD
;
A
#
# COMPACT_ATOMS: atom_id res chain seq x y z
N ALA A 1 11.71 -13.72 -6.97
CA ALA A 1 10.56 -12.88 -7.35
C ALA A 1 10.89 -12.24 -8.70
N SER A 2 10.09 -11.32 -9.25
CA SER A 2 10.59 -10.54 -10.39
C SER A 2 11.61 -9.51 -9.87
N ILE A 3 12.63 -9.21 -10.66
CA ILE A 3 13.67 -8.20 -10.33
C ILE A 3 13.02 -6.87 -9.90
N TYR A 4 11.91 -6.50 -10.52
CA TYR A 4 11.09 -5.34 -10.17
C TYR A 4 10.66 -5.31 -8.69
N ILE A 5 10.11 -6.41 -8.19
CA ILE A 5 9.63 -6.52 -6.79
C ILE A 5 10.80 -6.42 -5.82
N GLU A 6 11.92 -7.10 -6.13
CA GLU A 6 13.11 -7.12 -5.28
C GLU A 6 13.75 -5.74 -5.15
N ILE A 7 13.84 -5.00 -6.27
CA ILE A 7 14.37 -3.62 -6.26
C ILE A 7 13.47 -2.69 -5.45
N LEU A 8 12.16 -2.68 -5.71
CA LEU A 8 11.28 -1.70 -5.09
C LEU A 8 11.05 -1.95 -3.60
N ARG A 9 11.00 -3.21 -3.16
CA ARG A 9 10.92 -3.55 -1.73
C ARG A 9 12.27 -3.44 -1.03
N GLY A 10 13.37 -3.58 -1.78
CA GLY A 10 14.74 -3.46 -1.26
C GLY A 10 15.28 -2.03 -1.20
N THR A 11 14.55 -1.05 -1.73
CA THR A 11 14.98 0.36 -1.75
C THR A 11 14.07 1.24 -0.89
N PRO A 12 14.61 2.21 -0.13
CA PRO A 12 13.80 3.09 0.70
C PRO A 12 12.80 3.91 -0.12
N MET A 13 11.56 4.01 0.36
CA MET A 13 10.52 4.79 -0.31
C MET A 13 10.89 6.28 -0.45
N LEU A 14 11.63 6.86 0.52
CA LEU A 14 12.12 8.25 0.43
C LEU A 14 12.96 8.46 -0.83
N VAL A 15 13.85 7.51 -1.11
CA VAL A 15 14.74 7.55 -2.27
C VAL A 15 13.90 7.47 -3.55
N GLN A 16 12.88 6.62 -3.57
CA GLN A 16 11.97 6.51 -4.72
C GLN A 16 11.19 7.82 -4.95
N VAL A 17 10.69 8.47 -3.90
CA VAL A 17 10.02 9.78 -3.98
C VAL A 17 10.95 10.84 -4.57
N PHE A 18 12.19 10.93 -4.10
CA PHE A 18 13.17 11.88 -4.63
C PHE A 18 13.58 11.56 -6.07
N ILE A 19 13.77 10.30 -6.43
CA ILE A 19 14.06 9.90 -7.81
C ILE A 19 12.93 10.34 -8.73
N VAL A 20 11.67 10.13 -8.35
CA VAL A 20 10.53 10.54 -9.18
C VAL A 20 10.45 12.07 -9.25
N PHE A 21 10.47 12.76 -8.11
CA PHE A 21 10.30 14.21 -8.06
C PHE A 21 11.40 14.97 -8.79
N PHE A 22 12.67 14.70 -8.49
CA PHE A 22 13.79 15.40 -9.14
C PHE A 22 14.11 14.82 -10.53
N GLY A 23 13.93 13.51 -10.71
CA GLY A 23 14.26 12.82 -11.96
C GLY A 23 13.31 13.16 -13.11
N ILE A 24 12.01 13.35 -12.85
CA ILE A 24 11.06 13.77 -13.89
C ILE A 24 11.47 15.12 -14.47
N THR A 25 11.75 16.10 -13.61
CA THR A 25 12.17 17.43 -14.08
C THR A 25 13.51 17.37 -14.79
N ALA A 26 14.49 16.61 -14.26
CA ALA A 26 15.81 16.50 -14.88
C ALA A 26 15.82 15.75 -16.22
N ALA A 27 15.00 14.70 -16.37
CA ALA A 27 14.99 13.85 -17.56
C ALA A 27 14.03 14.34 -18.65
N LEU A 28 12.87 14.88 -18.25
CA LEU A 28 11.79 15.25 -19.18
C LEU A 28 11.62 16.76 -19.32
N GLY A 29 12.25 17.57 -18.47
CA GLY A 29 12.06 19.02 -18.45
C GLY A 29 10.64 19.44 -18.04
N LEU A 30 9.86 18.52 -17.47
CA LEU A 30 8.49 18.76 -17.05
C LEU A 30 8.45 19.22 -15.59
N ASP A 31 7.77 20.34 -15.36
CA ASP A 31 7.42 20.79 -14.01
C ASP A 31 6.09 20.16 -13.62
N ILE A 32 6.18 18.98 -13.00
CA ILE A 32 5.02 18.23 -12.52
C ILE A 32 4.85 18.54 -11.03
N SER A 33 3.59 18.81 -10.63
CA SER A 33 3.28 19.10 -9.23
C SER A 33 3.80 18.02 -8.26
N ALA A 34 4.30 18.44 -7.10
CA ALA A 34 4.80 17.55 -6.06
C ALA A 34 3.78 16.47 -5.65
N LEU A 35 2.48 16.80 -5.65
CA LEU A 35 1.41 15.86 -5.35
C LEU A 35 1.38 14.69 -6.35
N VAL A 36 1.49 14.98 -7.65
CA VAL A 36 1.50 13.96 -8.70
C VAL A 36 2.77 13.13 -8.62
N CYS A 37 3.95 13.75 -8.44
CA CYS A 37 5.20 13.04 -8.26
C CYS A 37 5.19 12.10 -7.04
N GLY A 38 4.71 12.60 -5.90
CA GLY A 38 4.54 11.79 -4.69
C GLY A 38 3.57 10.64 -4.91
N THR A 39 2.44 10.87 -5.60
CA THR A 39 1.47 9.83 -5.96
C THR A 39 2.09 8.75 -6.83
N ILE A 40 2.85 9.13 -7.86
CA ILE A 40 3.55 8.17 -8.75
C ILE A 40 4.52 7.32 -7.94
N ALA A 41 5.34 7.93 -7.08
CA ALA A 41 6.29 7.20 -6.24
C ALA A 41 5.59 6.20 -5.30
N LEU A 42 4.52 6.63 -4.64
CA LEU A 42 3.71 5.77 -3.77
C LEU A 42 3.07 4.61 -4.54
N VAL A 43 2.53 4.86 -5.73
CA VAL A 43 1.92 3.82 -6.59
C VAL A 43 2.97 2.79 -7.03
N ILE A 44 4.14 3.25 -7.48
CA ILE A 44 5.24 2.36 -7.88
C ILE A 44 5.63 1.48 -6.69
N ASN A 45 5.90 2.08 -5.52
CA ASN A 45 6.27 1.34 -4.33
C ASN A 45 5.21 0.32 -3.91
N SER A 46 3.97 0.79 -3.71
CA SER A 46 2.85 -0.02 -3.27
C SER A 46 2.54 -1.19 -4.21
N SER A 47 2.69 -0.99 -5.52
CA SER A 47 2.42 -2.05 -6.50
C SER A 47 3.30 -3.29 -6.30
N ALA A 48 4.53 -3.14 -5.81
CA ALA A 48 5.41 -4.26 -5.49
C ALA A 48 4.93 -5.04 -4.27
N TYR A 49 4.42 -4.36 -3.24
CA TYR A 49 3.83 -4.99 -2.06
C TYR A 49 2.50 -5.68 -2.41
N ILE A 50 1.64 -5.02 -3.17
CA ILE A 50 0.36 -5.57 -3.65
C ILE A 50 0.60 -6.83 -4.50
N ALA A 51 1.59 -6.83 -5.39
CA ALA A 51 1.93 -8.01 -6.19
C ALA A 51 2.31 -9.23 -5.31
N GLU A 52 3.06 -8.99 -4.24
CA GLU A 52 3.44 -10.04 -3.28
C GLU A 52 2.27 -10.50 -2.43
N ILE A 53 1.38 -9.59 -2.02
CA ILE A 53 0.13 -9.93 -1.32
C ILE A 53 -0.73 -10.84 -2.19
N ILE A 54 -0.93 -10.51 -3.47
CA ILE A 54 -1.70 -11.33 -4.41
C ILE A 54 -1.05 -12.71 -4.57
N ARG A 55 0.28 -12.75 -4.78
CA ARG A 55 1.03 -14.00 -4.92
C ARG A 55 0.91 -14.87 -3.67
N ALA A 56 1.06 -14.28 -2.49
CA ALA A 56 0.95 -14.98 -1.21
C ALA A 56 -0.47 -15.52 -1.00
N GLY A 57 -1.50 -14.72 -1.31
CA GLY A 57 -2.89 -15.14 -1.18
C GLY A 57 -3.29 -16.28 -2.11
N ILE A 58 -2.75 -16.33 -3.34
CA ILE A 58 -2.92 -17.48 -4.25
C ILE A 58 -2.21 -18.73 -3.71
N ASN A 59 -0.97 -18.57 -3.23
CA ASN A 59 -0.18 -19.69 -2.70
C ASN A 59 -0.70 -20.23 -1.35
N ALA A 60 -1.52 -19.46 -0.64
CA ALA A 60 -2.18 -19.89 0.59
C ALA A 60 -3.36 -20.84 0.35
N VAL A 61 -3.87 -20.94 -0.89
CA VAL A 61 -4.90 -21.93 -1.24
C VAL A 61 -4.28 -23.32 -1.25
N ASP A 62 -4.95 -24.29 -0.62
CA ASP A 62 -4.48 -25.68 -0.53
C ASP A 62 -4.19 -26.27 -1.92
N LYS A 63 -3.03 -26.92 -2.07
CA LYS A 63 -2.60 -27.48 -3.35
C LYS A 63 -3.55 -28.56 -3.87
N GLY A 64 -4.23 -29.28 -2.98
CA GLY A 64 -5.25 -30.27 -3.30
C GLY A 64 -6.45 -29.67 -4.04
N GLN A 65 -6.77 -28.37 -3.86
CA GLN A 65 -7.81 -27.70 -4.66
C GLN A 65 -7.45 -27.65 -6.14
N MET A 66 -6.18 -27.39 -6.45
CA MET A 66 -5.68 -27.42 -7.82
C MET A 66 -5.71 -28.85 -8.37
N GLU A 67 -5.18 -29.82 -7.62
CA GLU A 67 -5.14 -31.22 -8.03
C GLU A 67 -6.54 -31.80 -8.27
N ALA A 68 -7.49 -31.57 -7.36
CA ALA A 68 -8.87 -32.03 -7.48
C ALA A 68 -9.58 -31.42 -8.70
N ALA A 69 -9.46 -30.09 -8.90
CA ALA A 69 -10.06 -29.42 -10.05
C ALA A 69 -9.50 -29.94 -11.38
N ARG A 70 -8.18 -30.20 -11.44
CA ARG A 70 -7.51 -30.79 -12.60
C ARG A 70 -7.96 -32.23 -12.86
N SER A 71 -8.16 -33.03 -11.81
CA SER A 71 -8.69 -34.40 -11.90
C SER A 71 -10.13 -34.45 -12.40
N LEU A 72 -10.92 -33.39 -12.16
CA LEU A 72 -12.27 -33.22 -12.72
C LEU A 72 -12.28 -32.71 -14.18
N GLY A 73 -11.11 -32.61 -14.82
CA GLY A 73 -10.99 -32.21 -16.23
C GLY A 73 -10.98 -30.71 -16.49
N LEU A 74 -10.94 -29.86 -15.45
CA LEU A 74 -10.84 -28.41 -15.63
C LEU A 74 -9.46 -28.03 -16.17
N ASN A 75 -9.43 -27.12 -17.15
CA ASN A 75 -8.18 -26.53 -17.60
C ASN A 75 -7.68 -25.46 -16.61
N TYR A 76 -6.41 -25.02 -16.71
CA TYR A 76 -5.80 -24.11 -15.74
C TYR A 76 -6.58 -22.79 -15.56
N ARG A 77 -7.09 -22.22 -16.67
CA ARG A 77 -7.87 -20.98 -16.60
C ARG A 77 -9.21 -21.20 -15.90
N GLN A 78 -9.87 -22.33 -16.15
CA GLN A 78 -11.10 -22.71 -15.46
C GLN A 78 -10.85 -22.95 -13.97
N THR A 79 -9.81 -23.72 -13.62
CA THR A 79 -9.42 -23.97 -12.22
C THR A 79 -9.10 -22.67 -11.50
N MET A 80 -8.29 -21.80 -12.12
CA MET A 80 -7.92 -20.52 -11.51
C MET A 80 -9.14 -19.63 -11.27
N LYS A 81 -10.01 -19.47 -12.28
CA LYS A 81 -11.18 -18.60 -12.19
C LYS A 81 -12.25 -19.13 -11.23
N SER A 82 -12.53 -20.42 -11.26
CA SER A 82 -13.69 -21.01 -10.59
C SER A 82 -13.38 -21.62 -9.22
N VAL A 83 -12.13 -21.97 -8.95
CA VAL A 83 -11.75 -22.67 -7.70
C VAL A 83 -10.75 -21.85 -6.89
N ILE A 84 -9.60 -21.50 -7.48
CA ILE A 84 -8.49 -20.91 -6.74
C ILE A 84 -8.73 -19.43 -6.41
N MET A 85 -9.08 -18.59 -7.40
CA MET A 85 -9.24 -17.15 -7.19
C MET A 85 -10.32 -16.80 -6.15
N PRO A 86 -11.51 -17.42 -6.15
CA PRO A 86 -12.52 -17.14 -5.12
C PRO A 86 -12.02 -17.39 -3.70
N GLN A 87 -11.22 -18.44 -3.51
CA GLN A 87 -10.60 -18.77 -2.22
C GLN A 87 -9.45 -17.80 -1.90
N ALA A 88 -8.58 -17.53 -2.87
CA ALA A 88 -7.46 -16.60 -2.71
C ALA A 88 -7.92 -15.19 -2.35
N ILE A 89 -9.03 -14.70 -2.92
CA ILE A 89 -9.59 -13.37 -2.62
C ILE A 89 -9.90 -13.20 -1.12
N LYS A 90 -10.39 -14.25 -0.45
CA LYS A 90 -10.64 -14.22 1.00
C LYS A 90 -9.36 -13.95 1.81
N ASN A 91 -8.21 -14.42 1.31
CA ASN A 91 -6.89 -14.17 1.92
C ASN A 91 -6.28 -12.82 1.49
N ILE A 92 -6.52 -12.40 0.25
CA ILE A 92 -5.93 -11.18 -0.34
C ILE A 92 -6.56 -9.91 0.24
N LEU A 93 -7.90 -9.86 0.34
CA LEU A 93 -8.60 -8.64 0.75
C LEU A 93 -8.20 -8.13 2.15
N PRO A 94 -8.11 -8.97 3.20
CA PRO A 94 -7.60 -8.56 4.51
C PRO A 94 -6.19 -7.95 4.42
N ALA A 95 -5.28 -8.60 3.69
CA ALA A 95 -3.91 -8.12 3.53
C ALA A 95 -3.83 -6.79 2.78
N LEU A 96 -4.64 -6.60 1.73
CA LEU A 96 -4.76 -5.31 1.03
C LEU A 96 -5.30 -4.19 1.93
N GLY A 97 -6.27 -4.51 2.80
CA GLY A 97 -6.79 -3.54 3.78
C GLY A 97 -5.72 -3.09 4.77
N ASN A 98 -4.91 -4.03 5.27
CA ASN A 98 -3.78 -3.72 6.14
C ASN A 98 -2.70 -2.90 5.43
N GLU A 99 -2.39 -3.24 4.18
CA GLU A 99 -1.47 -2.47 3.34
C GLU A 99 -1.96 -1.03 3.14
N PHE A 100 -3.26 -0.84 2.91
CA PHE A 100 -3.85 0.50 2.79
C PHE A 100 -3.66 1.35 4.06
N VAL A 101 -3.86 0.76 5.25
CA VAL A 101 -3.61 1.46 6.53
C VAL A 101 -2.13 1.83 6.67
N THR A 102 -1.22 0.98 6.20
CA THR A 102 0.22 1.27 6.18
C THR A 102 0.54 2.43 5.25
N LEU A 103 0.02 2.42 4.02
CA LEU A 103 0.22 3.48 3.03
C LEU A 103 -0.25 4.85 3.53
N ILE A 104 -1.32 4.92 4.33
CA ILE A 104 -1.77 6.18 4.93
C ILE A 104 -0.67 6.81 5.80
N LYS A 105 0.01 6.01 6.62
CA LYS A 105 1.13 6.50 7.45
C LYS A 105 2.33 6.83 6.59
N GLU A 106 2.68 5.95 5.67
CA GLU A 106 3.84 6.11 4.79
C GLU A 106 3.70 7.32 3.87
N SER A 107 2.49 7.70 3.48
CA SER A 107 2.23 8.88 2.65
C SER A 107 2.75 10.18 3.28
N SER A 108 2.97 10.23 4.61
CA SER A 108 3.58 11.38 5.29
C SER A 108 4.93 11.80 4.69
N ILE A 109 5.62 10.86 4.03
CA ILE A 109 6.92 11.10 3.41
C ILE A 109 6.87 12.16 2.31
N VAL A 110 5.72 12.34 1.64
CA VAL A 110 5.60 13.32 0.54
C VAL A 110 5.61 14.77 1.04
N SER A 111 5.48 15.00 2.35
CA SER A 111 5.75 16.32 2.95
C SER A 111 7.16 16.82 2.67
N THR A 112 8.13 15.90 2.54
CA THR A 112 9.54 16.24 2.28
C THR A 112 9.75 16.91 0.92
N ILE A 113 8.82 16.72 -0.03
CA ILE A 113 8.80 17.39 -1.33
C ILE A 113 7.75 18.51 -1.38
N GLY A 114 7.24 18.96 -0.23
CA GLY A 114 6.34 20.11 -0.12
C GLY A 114 4.87 19.80 -0.37
N VAL A 115 4.44 18.53 -0.32
CA VAL A 115 3.01 18.20 -0.40
C VAL A 115 2.33 18.57 0.92
N GLY A 116 1.27 19.39 0.84
CA GLY A 116 0.49 19.83 2.00
C GLY A 116 -0.39 18.74 2.60
N GLU A 117 0.19 17.89 3.45
CA GLU A 117 -0.52 16.89 4.25
C GLU A 117 -0.29 17.12 5.77
N ILE A 118 -0.67 16.18 6.65
CA ILE A 118 -0.64 16.35 8.11
C ILE A 118 0.76 16.72 8.62
N MET A 119 1.80 15.99 8.20
CA MET A 119 3.17 16.25 8.64
C MET A 119 3.71 17.58 8.07
N PHE A 120 3.36 17.94 6.84
CA PHE A 120 3.70 19.26 6.29
C PHE A 120 3.09 20.40 7.14
N ASN A 121 1.81 20.30 7.49
CA ASN A 121 1.16 21.31 8.33
C ASN A 121 1.76 21.37 9.73
N ALA A 122 2.17 20.24 10.30
CA ALA A 122 2.91 20.22 11.56
C ALA A 122 4.22 21.02 11.44
N GLN A 123 4.99 20.83 10.36
CA GLN A 123 6.23 21.59 10.12
C GLN A 123 5.98 23.09 9.94
N VAL A 124 4.89 23.48 9.26
CA VAL A 124 4.50 24.90 9.11
C VAL A 124 4.24 25.53 10.48
N VAL A 125 3.49 24.86 11.35
CA VAL A 125 3.20 25.36 12.71
C VAL A 125 4.48 25.42 13.55
N GLN A 126 5.37 24.43 13.45
CA GLN A 126 6.68 24.46 14.13
C GLN A 126 7.49 25.69 13.69
N GLY A 127 7.51 26.00 12.40
CA GLY A 127 8.25 27.14 11.86
C GLY A 127 7.74 28.50 12.34
N ILE A 128 6.43 28.63 12.57
CA ILE A 128 5.81 29.90 13.03
C ILE A 128 5.82 30.02 14.56
N SER A 129 5.63 28.91 15.29
CA SER A 129 5.56 28.90 16.76
C SER A 129 6.91 28.72 17.44
N PHE A 130 7.93 28.27 16.71
CA PHE A 130 9.22 27.81 17.25
C PHE A 130 9.10 26.68 18.27
N ASP A 131 7.95 26.00 18.33
CA ASP A 131 7.71 24.82 19.17
C ASP A 131 7.75 23.55 18.30
N PRO A 132 8.82 22.75 18.39
CA PRO A 132 8.94 21.52 17.60
C PRO A 132 8.06 20.38 18.13
N PHE A 133 7.65 20.40 19.40
CA PHE A 133 7.10 19.22 20.07
C PHE A 133 5.57 19.15 19.98
N THR A 134 4.88 20.25 20.30
CA THR A 134 3.41 20.24 20.36
C THR A 134 2.76 19.91 19.01
N PRO A 135 3.20 20.46 17.85
CA PRO A 135 2.62 20.10 16.55
C PRO A 135 2.82 18.64 16.16
N LEU A 136 3.92 18.01 16.59
CA LEU A 136 4.17 16.58 16.36
C LEU A 136 3.21 15.69 17.15
N LEU A 137 2.89 16.05 18.40
CA LEU A 137 1.90 15.32 19.19
C LEU A 137 0.51 15.40 18.56
N VAL A 138 0.13 16.57 18.03
CA VAL A 138 -1.13 16.74 17.31
C VAL A 138 -1.14 15.91 16.03
N ALA A 139 -0.07 15.94 15.23
CA ALA A 139 0.05 15.12 14.03
C ALA A 139 -0.04 13.62 14.35
N ALA A 140 0.65 13.16 15.40
CA ALA A 140 0.60 11.78 15.86
C ALA A 140 -0.83 11.37 16.28
N ALA A 141 -1.54 12.23 17.01
CA ALA A 141 -2.93 11.99 17.38
C ALA A 141 -3.85 11.92 16.15
N LEU A 142 -3.66 12.79 15.15
CA LEU A 142 -4.44 12.77 13.91
C LEU A 142 -4.21 11.50 13.10
N TYR A 143 -2.94 11.10 12.90
CA TYR A 143 -2.63 9.82 12.24
C TYR A 143 -3.18 8.64 13.04
N PHE A 144 -3.11 8.67 14.37
CA PHE A 144 -3.66 7.61 15.21
C PHE A 144 -5.18 7.50 15.03
N VAL A 145 -5.92 8.60 15.12
CA VAL A 145 -7.39 8.59 14.91
C VAL A 145 -7.72 8.06 13.51
N LEU A 146 -7.03 8.53 12.48
CA LEU A 146 -7.25 8.11 11.10
C LEU A 146 -7.00 6.60 10.94
N THR A 147 -5.84 6.13 11.37
CA THR A 147 -5.46 4.71 11.26
C THR A 147 -6.32 3.82 12.13
N PHE A 148 -6.68 4.24 13.35
CA PHE A 148 -7.56 3.50 14.24
C PHE A 148 -8.96 3.28 13.63
N VAL A 149 -9.55 4.33 13.05
CA VAL A 149 -10.85 4.23 12.36
C VAL A 149 -10.75 3.29 11.16
N LEU A 150 -9.71 3.44 10.32
CA LEU A 150 -9.53 2.57 9.16
C LEU A 150 -9.31 1.10 9.53
N THR A 151 -8.47 0.82 10.53
CA THR A 151 -8.25 -0.55 11.03
C THR A 151 -9.55 -1.15 11.56
N ARG A 152 -10.38 -0.38 12.28
CA ARG A 152 -11.70 -0.88 12.74
C ARG A 152 -12.62 -1.22 11.58
N ILE A 153 -12.65 -0.40 10.52
CA ILE A 153 -13.41 -0.69 9.30
C ILE A 153 -12.88 -1.96 8.64
N MET A 154 -11.56 -2.14 8.53
CA MET A 154 -10.96 -3.33 7.95
C MET A 154 -11.31 -4.59 8.75
N ASN A 155 -11.18 -4.55 10.08
CA ASN A 155 -11.54 -5.68 10.94
C ASN A 155 -13.03 -6.08 10.82
N MET A 156 -13.93 -5.10 10.61
CA MET A 156 -15.35 -5.39 10.34
C MET A 156 -15.55 -6.09 8.99
N ILE A 157 -14.78 -5.73 7.97
CA ILE A 157 -14.82 -6.38 6.65
C ILE A 157 -14.26 -7.81 6.76
N GLU A 158 -13.12 -7.98 7.43
CA GLU A 158 -12.51 -9.30 7.68
C GLU A 158 -13.47 -10.25 8.41
N GLY A 159 -14.13 -9.77 9.47
CA GLY A 159 -15.09 -10.57 10.24
C GLY A 159 -16.26 -11.09 9.41
N ARG A 160 -16.70 -10.36 8.38
CA ARG A 160 -17.77 -10.80 7.47
C ARG A 160 -17.30 -11.84 6.45
N LEU A 161 -16.04 -11.77 6.03
CA LEU A 161 -15.45 -12.74 5.11
C LEU A 161 -15.25 -14.10 5.79
N ASN A 162 -14.78 -14.10 7.04
CA ASN A 162 -14.59 -15.33 7.82
C ASN A 162 -15.90 -15.98 8.28
N ALA A 163 -16.98 -15.20 8.43
CA ALA A 163 -18.30 -15.74 8.78
C ALA A 163 -19.01 -16.46 7.61
N SER A 164 -18.41 -16.47 6.41
CA SER A 164 -18.92 -17.14 5.22
C SER A 164 -18.25 -18.51 4.96
N ASP A 165 -17.64 -19.10 5.99
CA ASP A 165 -17.08 -20.46 6.04
C ASP A 165 -17.97 -21.36 6.95
#